data_AF-A0A6A5HF87-F1
#
_entry.id   AF-A0A6A5HF87-F1
#
_cell.length_a   1.000
_cell.length_b   1.000
_cell.length_c   1.000
_cell.angle_alpha   90.00
_cell.angle_beta   90.00
_cell.angle_gamma   90.00
#
_symmetry.space_group_name_H-M   'P 1'
#
loop_
_entity.id
_entity.type
_entity.pdbx_description
1 polymer ?
#
loop_
_entity_poly.entity_id
_entity_poly.type
_entity_poly.pdbx_seq_one_letter_code
_entity_poly.pdbx_strand_id
1 'polypeptide(L)'
;MSVVSIPDENIDYDSSFEVVDENTIEKIESLDETKSESFQFMSATGDATKEANIDSNEDSTPITTAIIGKWKPISSENLEDYFKVSNLSEICELAWEHGIVCYEMKDGDLHAHTQLYNKNLNATVLEVGQKIQNKNGTMDCHVENNSLNSIYFSEEKELWKVERFIKSGQLVIINKREQLQWCKRTYERVE
;
A
#
# COMPACT_ATOMS: atom_id res chain seq x y z
N MET A 1 -47.13 -7.09 -16.87
CA MET A 1 -47.06 -6.31 -18.12
C MET A 1 -47.37 -4.86 -17.82
N SER A 2 -46.40 -3.96 -17.94
CA SER A 2 -46.53 -2.74 -18.75
C SER A 2 -45.14 -2.12 -18.89
N VAL A 3 -44.72 -1.96 -20.14
CA VAL A 3 -43.47 -1.38 -20.60
C VAL A 3 -43.73 0.10 -20.87
N VAL A 4 -42.83 0.98 -20.46
CA VAL A 4 -42.64 2.28 -21.12
C VAL A 4 -41.14 2.49 -21.28
N SER A 5 -40.70 2.49 -22.52
CA SER A 5 -39.38 2.88 -23.01
C SER A 5 -39.59 3.94 -24.07
N ILE A 6 -38.95 5.10 -23.98
CA ILE A 6 -38.44 5.84 -25.14
C ILE A 6 -37.28 6.78 -24.67
N PRO A 7 -36.39 7.24 -25.57
CA PRO A 7 -34.94 7.02 -25.47
C PRO A 7 -34.11 8.31 -25.67
N ASP A 8 -32.80 8.11 -25.79
CA ASP A 8 -31.83 8.88 -26.59
C ASP A 8 -31.46 10.32 -26.15
N GLU A 9 -30.16 10.57 -25.96
CA GLU A 9 -29.34 11.25 -26.97
C GLU A 9 -27.86 11.32 -26.51
N ASN A 10 -27.00 10.69 -27.33
CA ASN A 10 -25.63 11.08 -27.66
C ASN A 10 -24.88 12.00 -26.69
N ILE A 11 -23.90 11.43 -25.97
CA ILE A 11 -22.74 12.20 -25.55
C ILE A 11 -21.50 11.55 -26.15
N ASP A 12 -21.13 12.05 -27.33
CA ASP A 12 -19.78 11.98 -27.89
C ASP A 12 -18.89 12.87 -27.04
N TYR A 13 -17.94 12.29 -26.30
CA TYR A 13 -16.77 13.04 -25.82
C TYR A 13 -15.63 12.81 -26.81
N ASP A 14 -15.75 13.46 -27.96
CA ASP A 14 -14.60 13.80 -28.79
C ASP A 14 -13.83 14.92 -28.06
N SER A 15 -12.90 14.52 -27.21
CA SER A 15 -11.95 15.45 -26.60
C SER A 15 -10.55 15.02 -27.01
N SER A 16 -10.18 15.53 -28.18
CA SER A 16 -8.82 15.59 -28.72
C SER A 16 -7.81 15.90 -27.62
N PHE A 17 -6.97 14.93 -27.28
CA PHE A 17 -5.76 15.17 -26.50
C PHE A 17 -4.70 15.72 -27.46
N GLU A 18 -4.35 17.00 -27.30
CA GLU A 18 -3.20 17.59 -27.99
C GLU A 18 -1.93 16.87 -27.54
N VAL A 19 -1.25 16.26 -28.52
CA VAL A 19 0.10 15.74 -28.37
C VAL A 19 1.02 16.96 -28.25
N VAL A 20 1.64 17.17 -27.09
CA VAL A 20 2.69 18.17 -26.96
C VAL A 20 3.98 17.55 -27.49
N ASP A 21 4.45 18.07 -28.62
CA ASP A 21 5.70 17.68 -29.26
C ASP A 21 6.91 17.83 -28.34
N GLU A 22 7.69 16.76 -28.26
CA GLU A 22 9.06 16.75 -27.75
C GLU A 22 9.96 17.57 -28.68
N ASN A 23 10.27 18.84 -28.36
CA ASN A 23 11.52 19.52 -28.77
C ASN A 23 11.55 21.01 -28.37
N THR A 24 11.73 21.34 -27.09
CA THR A 24 12.40 22.59 -26.61
C THR A 24 12.52 22.46 -25.09
N ILE A 25 13.69 22.36 -24.43
CA ILE A 25 14.75 23.37 -24.32
C ILE A 25 16.06 22.68 -23.86
N GLU A 26 17.06 22.76 -24.73
CA GLU A 26 18.50 23.05 -24.54
C GLU A 26 19.28 22.64 -23.26
N LYS A 27 20.30 21.81 -23.51
CA LYS A 27 21.69 21.85 -23.01
C LYS A 27 22.01 22.80 -21.84
N ILE A 28 22.50 22.21 -20.74
CA ILE A 28 23.62 22.77 -19.97
C ILE A 28 24.67 21.66 -19.83
N GLU A 29 25.76 21.77 -20.59
CA GLU A 29 26.99 20.98 -20.41
C GLU A 29 27.94 21.72 -19.46
N SER A 30 28.53 20.92 -18.56
CA SER A 30 29.92 21.01 -18.06
C SER A 30 30.31 22.06 -16.99
N LEU A 31 31.32 21.63 -16.20
CA LEU A 31 32.07 22.26 -15.09
C LEU A 31 31.56 21.81 -13.70
N ASP A 32 32.33 21.18 -12.82
CA ASP A 32 33.78 21.12 -12.67
C ASP A 32 34.17 19.88 -11.84
N GLU A 33 35.15 19.10 -12.31
CA GLU A 33 35.85 18.10 -11.52
C GLU A 33 36.86 18.82 -10.62
N THR A 34 36.72 18.74 -9.30
CA THR A 34 37.83 18.63 -8.33
C THR A 34 37.33 18.95 -6.91
N LYS A 35 37.07 17.90 -6.12
CA LYS A 35 37.51 17.82 -4.72
C LYS A 35 37.32 16.39 -4.21
N SER A 36 38.38 15.64 -4.49
CA SER A 36 38.75 14.40 -3.85
C SER A 36 38.85 14.60 -2.34
N GLU A 37 37.96 14.00 -1.56
CA GLU A 37 38.22 13.71 -0.15
C GLU A 37 38.60 12.24 -0.04
N SER A 38 39.92 12.02 -0.01
CA SER A 38 40.56 10.74 0.18
C SER A 38 40.35 10.26 1.62
N PHE A 39 39.44 9.30 1.81
CA PHE A 39 39.36 8.52 3.04
C PHE A 39 40.58 7.60 3.13
N GLN A 40 41.48 7.88 4.09
CA GLN A 40 42.61 7.03 4.42
C GLN A 40 42.11 5.82 5.23
N PHE A 41 42.17 4.63 4.64
CA PHE A 41 41.96 3.38 5.36
C PHE A 41 43.23 3.03 6.14
N MET A 42 43.22 3.24 7.46
CA MET A 42 44.28 2.74 8.34
C MET A 42 44.07 1.24 8.57
N SER A 43 44.94 0.43 7.99
CA SER A 43 45.05 -1.00 8.33
C SER A 43 45.69 -1.16 9.71
N ALA A 44 44.88 -1.45 10.73
CA ALA A 44 45.35 -2.01 11.98
C ALA A 44 45.14 -3.53 11.96
N THR A 45 46.25 -4.26 11.84
CA THR A 45 46.33 -5.69 12.13
C THR A 45 45.87 -5.97 13.56
N GLY A 46 44.84 -6.80 13.71
CA GLY A 46 44.32 -7.24 15.00
C GLY A 46 43.28 -8.34 14.82
N ASP A 47 43.73 -9.56 15.01
CA ASP A 47 43.00 -10.81 14.94
C ASP A 47 41.76 -10.82 15.86
N ALA A 48 40.58 -10.95 15.28
CA ALA A 48 39.35 -11.46 15.90
C ALA A 48 38.27 -11.53 14.81
N THR A 49 38.12 -12.69 14.17
CA THR A 49 36.89 -13.07 13.46
C THR A 49 35.73 -13.06 14.46
N LYS A 50 35.12 -11.89 14.64
CA LYS A 50 33.71 -11.79 14.95
C LYS A 50 33.00 -11.87 13.61
N GLU A 51 32.36 -13.01 13.37
CA GLU A 51 31.29 -13.08 12.39
C GLU A 51 30.35 -11.92 12.71
N ALA A 52 30.37 -10.90 11.85
CA ALA A 52 29.34 -9.90 11.84
C ALA A 52 28.07 -10.66 11.52
N ASN A 53 27.25 -10.89 12.54
CA ASN A 53 25.86 -11.25 12.35
C ASN A 53 25.26 -10.05 11.63
N ILE A 54 25.29 -10.09 10.30
CA ILE A 54 24.55 -9.14 9.47
C ILE A 54 23.10 -9.51 9.74
N ASP A 55 22.51 -8.89 10.76
CA ASP A 55 21.06 -8.72 10.80
C ASP A 55 20.72 -8.13 9.44
N SER A 56 20.09 -8.96 8.61
CA SER A 56 19.64 -8.61 7.29
C SER A 56 18.90 -7.28 7.40
N ASN A 57 19.34 -6.30 6.61
CA ASN A 57 18.90 -4.90 6.60
C ASN A 57 17.40 -4.72 6.19
N GLU A 58 16.58 -5.76 6.32
CA GLU A 58 15.17 -5.83 5.90
C GLU A 58 14.30 -4.81 6.63
N ASP A 59 14.63 -4.44 7.87
CA ASP A 59 13.88 -3.44 8.66
C ASP A 59 14.18 -1.98 8.28
N SER A 60 15.13 -1.73 7.36
CA SER A 60 15.56 -0.37 7.01
C SER A 60 14.78 0.28 5.86
N THR A 61 14.05 -0.51 5.05
CA THR A 61 13.31 0.05 3.91
C THR A 61 12.00 0.69 4.40
N PRO A 62 11.70 1.95 4.01
CA PRO A 62 10.44 2.59 4.37
C PRO A 62 9.23 1.77 3.90
N ILE A 63 8.23 1.61 4.78
CA ILE A 63 7.03 0.81 4.50
C ILE A 63 6.29 1.26 3.24
N THR A 64 6.29 2.55 2.92
CA THR A 64 5.68 3.11 1.71
C THR A 64 6.32 2.58 0.44
N THR A 65 7.57 2.12 0.50
CA THR A 65 8.27 1.46 -0.61
C THR A 65 8.20 -0.06 -0.48
N ALA A 66 8.47 -0.59 0.72
CA ALA A 66 8.57 -2.03 0.98
C ALA A 66 7.24 -2.77 0.75
N ILE A 67 6.10 -2.09 0.92
CA ILE A 67 4.78 -2.69 0.72
C ILE A 67 4.41 -2.86 -0.76
N ILE A 68 5.05 -2.13 -1.68
CA ILE A 68 4.71 -2.13 -3.12
C ILE A 68 4.97 -3.52 -3.70
N GLY A 69 3.96 -4.09 -4.35
CA GLY A 69 4.01 -5.43 -4.93
C GLY A 69 2.72 -6.21 -4.74
N LYS A 70 2.79 -7.50 -5.04
CA LYS A 70 1.69 -8.45 -4.91
C LYS A 70 1.95 -9.40 -3.75
N TRP A 71 0.92 -9.64 -2.95
CA TRP A 71 1.01 -10.37 -1.69
C TRP A 71 -0.08 -11.41 -1.59
N LYS A 72 0.31 -12.68 -1.47
CA LYS A 72 -0.61 -13.81 -1.35
C LYS A 72 -0.77 -14.21 0.12
N PRO A 73 -1.99 -14.41 0.62
CA PRO A 73 -2.20 -14.80 2.01
C PRO A 73 -1.62 -16.20 2.28
N ILE A 74 -0.93 -16.34 3.42
CA ILE A 74 -0.36 -17.62 3.88
C ILE A 74 -0.92 -18.06 5.23
N SER A 75 -1.35 -17.12 6.07
CA SER A 75 -1.99 -17.43 7.34
C SER A 75 -2.91 -16.31 7.79
N SER A 76 -3.89 -16.65 8.62
CA SER A 76 -4.79 -15.70 9.24
C SER A 76 -5.19 -16.17 10.64
N GLU A 77 -5.39 -15.20 11.52
CA GLU A 77 -5.78 -15.38 12.91
C GLU A 77 -7.04 -14.53 13.15
N ASN A 78 -8.07 -15.11 13.79
CA ASN A 78 -9.39 -14.51 14.04
C ASN A 78 -10.16 -14.04 12.77
N LEU A 79 -9.96 -14.72 11.64
CA LEU A 79 -10.60 -14.35 10.37
C LEU A 79 -12.13 -14.57 10.38
N GLU A 80 -12.59 -15.70 10.94
CA GLU A 80 -14.03 -15.99 11.03
C GLU A 80 -14.78 -14.94 11.85
N ASP A 81 -14.18 -14.48 12.96
CA ASP A 81 -14.79 -13.44 13.78
C ASP A 81 -14.76 -12.08 13.08
N TYR A 82 -13.73 -11.81 12.27
CA TYR A 82 -13.71 -10.65 11.38
C TYR A 82 -14.88 -10.68 10.40
N PHE A 83 -15.20 -11.83 9.79
CA PHE A 83 -16.33 -11.97 8.87
C PHE A 83 -17.68 -11.73 9.56
N LYS A 84 -17.90 -12.33 10.74
CA LYS A 84 -19.12 -12.13 11.53
C LYS A 84 -19.38 -10.66 11.85
N VAL A 85 -18.34 -9.92 12.26
CA VAL A 85 -18.46 -8.49 12.63
C VAL A 85 -18.56 -7.59 11.40
N SER A 86 -17.92 -7.98 10.30
CA SER A 86 -17.85 -7.14 9.09
C SER A 86 -19.04 -7.29 8.15
N ASN A 87 -19.85 -8.35 8.30
CA ASN A 87 -21.02 -8.66 7.48
C ASN A 87 -20.71 -8.54 5.97
N LEU A 88 -19.63 -9.21 5.55
CA LEU A 88 -19.15 -9.17 4.17
C LEU A 88 -20.02 -10.05 3.26
N SER A 89 -20.08 -9.71 1.97
CA SER A 89 -20.61 -10.63 0.96
C SER A 89 -19.65 -11.80 0.74
N GLU A 90 -20.16 -12.93 0.27
CA GLU A 90 -19.37 -14.15 -0.04
C GLU A 90 -18.14 -13.86 -0.93
N ILE A 91 -18.28 -13.04 -1.98
CA ILE A 91 -17.15 -12.67 -2.85
C ILE A 91 -16.05 -11.90 -2.11
N CYS A 92 -16.43 -11.10 -1.11
CA CYS A 92 -15.48 -10.39 -0.27
C CYS A 92 -14.82 -11.35 0.71
N GLU A 93 -15.55 -12.28 1.31
CA GLU A 93 -14.96 -13.32 2.16
C GLU A 93 -13.93 -14.15 1.38
N LEU A 94 -14.26 -14.61 0.16
CA LEU A 94 -13.32 -15.29 -0.73
C LEU A 94 -12.10 -14.43 -1.07
N ALA A 95 -12.27 -13.12 -1.27
CA ALA A 95 -11.17 -12.20 -1.51
C ALA A 95 -10.26 -12.06 -0.27
N TRP A 96 -10.83 -12.16 0.92
CA TRP A 96 -10.08 -12.19 2.18
C TRP A 96 -9.40 -13.53 2.44
N GLU A 97 -9.93 -14.65 1.97
CA GLU A 97 -9.30 -15.97 2.15
C GLU A 97 -8.21 -16.22 1.12
N HIS A 98 -8.42 -15.80 -0.13
CA HIS A 98 -7.63 -16.27 -1.27
C HIS A 98 -7.12 -15.15 -2.18
N GLY A 99 -7.61 -13.92 -2.01
CA GLY A 99 -7.24 -12.80 -2.87
C GLY A 99 -5.80 -12.35 -2.67
N ILE A 100 -5.14 -12.02 -3.79
CA ILE A 100 -3.81 -11.40 -3.79
C ILE A 100 -3.98 -9.92 -3.51
N VAL A 101 -3.40 -9.42 -2.42
CA VAL A 101 -3.39 -7.99 -2.11
C VAL A 101 -2.29 -7.33 -2.92
N CYS A 102 -2.65 -6.29 -3.66
CA CYS A 102 -1.75 -5.55 -4.53
C CYS A 102 -1.60 -4.13 -4.01
N TYR A 103 -0.36 -3.65 -3.95
CA TYR A 103 -0.02 -2.26 -3.68
C TYR A 103 0.83 -1.72 -4.82
N GLU A 104 0.47 -0.56 -5.33
CA GLU A 104 1.14 0.09 -6.46
C GLU A 104 1.19 1.61 -6.25
N MET A 105 2.29 2.24 -6.69
CA MET A 105 2.36 3.71 -6.73
C MET A 105 1.85 4.18 -8.08
N LYS A 106 0.89 5.12 -8.08
CA LYS A 106 0.36 5.78 -9.27
C LYS A 106 0.25 7.26 -8.99
N ASP A 107 0.85 8.08 -9.86
CA ASP A 107 0.78 9.54 -9.78
C ASP A 107 1.19 10.14 -8.41
N GLY A 108 2.05 9.43 -7.67
CA GLY A 108 2.51 9.83 -6.34
C GLY A 108 1.67 9.29 -5.17
N ASP A 109 0.55 8.62 -5.45
CA ASP A 109 -0.33 8.02 -4.45
C ASP A 109 -0.17 6.50 -4.37
N LEU A 110 -0.42 5.94 -3.18
CA LEU A 110 -0.38 4.51 -2.94
C LEU A 110 -1.77 3.90 -3.18
N HIS A 111 -1.92 3.16 -4.26
CA HIS A 111 -3.13 2.44 -4.60
C HIS A 111 -3.07 1.02 -4.06
N ALA A 112 -4.20 0.53 -3.56
CA ALA A 112 -4.35 -0.84 -3.11
C ALA A 112 -5.62 -1.48 -3.69
N HIS A 113 -5.54 -2.76 -4.05
CA HIS A 113 -6.69 -3.56 -4.44
C HIS A 113 -6.45 -5.03 -4.10
N THR A 114 -7.48 -5.85 -4.23
CA THR A 114 -7.40 -7.30 -4.09
C THR A 114 -7.71 -7.96 -5.44
N GLN A 115 -6.85 -8.85 -5.91
CA GLN A 115 -7.09 -9.64 -7.11
C GLN A 115 -7.66 -11.02 -6.76
N LEU A 116 -8.80 -11.36 -7.35
CA LEU A 116 -9.44 -12.67 -7.21
C LEU A 116 -10.10 -13.05 -8.55
N TYR A 117 -9.84 -14.25 -9.06
CA TYR A 117 -10.37 -14.75 -10.33
C TYR A 117 -10.26 -13.74 -11.50
N ASN A 118 -9.09 -13.12 -11.66
CA ASN A 118 -8.80 -12.10 -12.67
C ASN A 118 -9.66 -10.81 -12.57
N LYS A 119 -10.29 -10.56 -11.43
CA LYS A 119 -11.00 -9.31 -11.14
C LYS A 119 -10.25 -8.53 -10.06
N ASN A 120 -10.26 -7.20 -10.19
CA ASN A 120 -9.82 -6.30 -9.13
C ASN A 120 -11.02 -5.96 -8.25
N LEU A 121 -10.87 -6.13 -6.94
CA LEU A 121 -11.85 -5.88 -5.89
C LEU A 121 -11.25 -4.91 -4.87
N ASN A 122 -12.10 -4.26 -4.07
CA ASN A 122 -11.69 -3.42 -2.92
C ASN A 122 -10.62 -2.37 -3.28
N ALA A 123 -10.75 -1.74 -4.44
CA ALA A 123 -9.82 -0.71 -4.87
C ALA A 123 -9.93 0.53 -3.95
N THR A 124 -8.79 0.99 -3.45
CA THR A 124 -8.68 2.17 -2.58
C THR A 124 -7.39 2.92 -2.88
N VAL A 125 -7.44 4.24 -2.72
CA VAL A 125 -6.24 5.09 -2.65
C VAL A 125 -5.93 5.34 -1.18
N LEU A 126 -4.67 5.22 -0.80
CA LEU A 126 -4.16 5.46 0.54
C LEU A 126 -3.36 6.77 0.53
N GLU A 127 -4.04 7.88 0.80
CA GLU A 127 -3.42 9.22 0.84
C GLU A 127 -2.60 9.40 2.12
N VAL A 128 -1.34 8.97 2.08
CA VAL A 128 -0.45 8.97 3.25
C VAL A 128 -0.07 10.40 3.66
N GLY A 129 -0.20 10.70 4.96
CA GLY A 129 0.10 12.00 5.54
C GLY A 129 -1.05 13.00 5.47
N GLN A 130 -2.20 12.61 4.93
CA GLN A 130 -3.38 13.44 4.83
C GLN A 130 -4.55 12.88 5.65
N LYS A 131 -5.37 13.80 6.18
CA LYS A 131 -6.65 13.46 6.81
C LYS A 131 -7.78 13.83 5.86
N ILE A 132 -8.49 12.82 5.36
CA ILE A 132 -9.62 12.99 4.45
C ILE A 132 -10.90 12.98 5.27
N GLN A 133 -11.58 14.12 5.34
CA GLN A 133 -12.88 14.22 5.99
C GLN A 133 -14.01 14.14 4.96
N ASN A 134 -14.99 13.29 5.21
CA ASN A 134 -16.23 13.22 4.44
C ASN A 134 -17.45 13.38 5.36
N LYS A 135 -18.65 13.31 4.79
CA LYS A 135 -19.92 13.48 5.54
C LYS A 135 -20.13 12.42 6.64
N ASN A 136 -19.46 11.27 6.53
CA ASN A 136 -19.68 10.10 7.36
C ASN A 136 -18.53 9.86 8.36
N GLY A 137 -17.44 10.63 8.29
CA GLY A 137 -16.27 10.42 9.12
C GLY A 137 -14.97 10.96 8.53
N THR A 138 -13.86 10.60 9.18
CA THR A 138 -12.50 11.03 8.82
C THR A 138 -11.62 9.81 8.65
N MET A 139 -10.97 9.71 7.49
CA MET A 139 -9.88 8.76 7.25
C MET A 139 -8.54 9.44 7.55
N ASP A 140 -7.70 8.80 8.35
CA ASP A 140 -6.32 9.20 8.61
C ASP A 140 -5.40 8.06 8.18
N CYS A 141 -4.51 8.34 7.22
CA CYS A 141 -3.51 7.39 6.76
C CYS A 141 -2.11 7.95 7.03
N HIS A 142 -1.30 7.29 7.84
CA HIS A 142 0.03 7.77 8.21
C HIS A 142 1.03 6.64 8.48
N VAL A 143 2.31 6.99 8.48
CA VAL A 143 3.40 6.07 8.85
C VAL A 143 3.84 6.35 10.27
N GLU A 144 3.89 5.31 11.09
CA GLU A 144 4.40 5.35 12.46
C GLU A 144 5.23 4.09 12.71
N ASN A 145 6.46 4.23 13.22
CA ASN A 145 7.37 3.09 13.52
C ASN A 145 7.58 2.12 12.33
N ASN A 146 7.67 2.65 11.11
CA ASN A 146 7.75 1.88 9.86
C ASN A 146 6.53 0.94 9.62
N SER A 147 5.38 1.27 10.21
CA SER A 147 4.08 0.68 9.91
C SER A 147 3.19 1.71 9.20
N LEU A 148 2.49 1.28 8.16
CA LEU A 148 1.46 2.07 7.49
C LEU A 148 0.11 1.83 8.19
N ASN A 149 -0.41 2.87 8.82
CA ASN A 149 -1.66 2.86 9.57
C ASN A 149 -2.76 3.56 8.77
N SER A 150 -3.95 2.97 8.72
CA SER A 150 -5.18 3.60 8.24
C SER A 150 -6.22 3.52 9.33
N ILE A 151 -6.75 4.64 9.77
CA ILE A 151 -7.72 4.74 10.87
C ILE A 151 -8.93 5.52 10.40
N TYR A 152 -10.12 4.99 10.65
CA TYR A 152 -11.37 5.65 10.35
C TYR A 152 -12.10 6.06 11.63
N PHE A 153 -12.44 7.35 11.71
CA PHE A 153 -13.17 7.96 12.80
C PHE A 153 -14.57 8.36 12.37
N SER A 154 -15.56 8.16 13.23
CA SER A 154 -16.89 8.76 13.11
C SER A 154 -17.21 9.48 14.41
N GLU A 155 -17.51 10.78 14.37
CA GLU A 155 -17.80 11.59 15.56
C GLU A 155 -16.75 11.39 16.68
N GLU A 156 -15.46 11.46 16.31
CA GLU A 156 -14.29 11.25 17.19
C GLU A 156 -14.07 9.83 17.70
N LYS A 157 -14.95 8.89 17.36
CA LYS A 157 -14.80 7.47 17.72
C LYS A 157 -14.07 6.69 16.62
N GLU A 158 -13.00 6.00 16.98
CA GLU A 158 -12.32 5.04 16.10
C GLU A 158 -13.26 3.85 15.82
N LEU A 159 -13.68 3.68 14.57
CA LEU A 159 -14.54 2.57 14.17
C LEU A 159 -13.72 1.36 13.72
N TRP A 160 -12.62 1.63 13.00
CA TRP A 160 -11.69 0.60 12.59
C TRP A 160 -10.29 1.16 12.36
N LYS A 161 -9.29 0.28 12.51
CA LYS A 161 -7.89 0.54 12.23
C LYS A 161 -7.28 -0.62 11.45
N VAL A 162 -6.46 -0.30 10.46
CA VAL A 162 -5.65 -1.26 9.71
C VAL A 162 -4.19 -0.85 9.82
N GLU A 163 -3.38 -1.73 10.38
CA GLU A 163 -1.93 -1.58 10.47
C GLU A 163 -1.26 -2.55 9.50
N ARG A 164 -0.27 -2.06 8.74
CA ARG A 164 0.47 -2.84 7.75
C ARG A 164 1.96 -2.66 7.99
N PHE A 165 2.71 -3.75 8.08
CA PHE A 165 4.16 -3.70 8.25
C PHE A 165 4.81 -4.91 7.60
N ILE A 166 6.11 -4.78 7.30
CA ILE A 166 6.92 -5.92 6.84
C ILE A 166 7.65 -6.50 8.04
N LYS A 167 7.65 -7.83 8.14
CA LYS A 167 8.41 -8.57 9.15
C LYS A 167 9.00 -9.82 8.51
N SER A 168 10.33 -9.93 8.50
CA SER A 168 11.03 -11.09 7.92
C SER A 168 10.60 -11.37 6.47
N GLY A 169 10.60 -10.33 5.62
CA GLY A 169 10.15 -10.38 4.23
C GLY A 169 8.64 -10.57 4.01
N GLN A 170 7.84 -10.76 5.06
CA GLN A 170 6.40 -10.99 4.95
C GLN A 170 5.61 -9.71 5.23
N LEU A 171 4.55 -9.47 4.46
CA LEU A 171 3.57 -8.45 4.80
C LEU A 171 2.67 -8.98 5.90
N VAL A 172 2.52 -8.21 6.97
CA VAL A 172 1.57 -8.48 8.05
C VAL A 172 0.55 -7.35 8.08
N ILE A 173 -0.73 -7.71 8.11
CA ILE A 173 -1.84 -6.76 8.22
C ILE A 173 -2.66 -7.10 9.46
N ILE A 174 -2.79 -6.14 10.37
CA ILE A 174 -3.64 -6.26 11.56
C ILE A 174 -4.85 -5.35 11.36
N ASN A 175 -6.04 -5.95 11.37
CA ASN A 175 -7.31 -5.26 11.26
C ASN A 175 -7.99 -5.25 12.63
N LYS A 176 -8.40 -4.07 13.10
CA LYS A 176 -9.17 -3.88 14.33
C LYS A 176 -10.49 -3.21 13.99
N ARG A 177 -11.55 -3.64 14.67
CA ARG A 177 -12.88 -3.01 14.60
C ARG A 177 -13.39 -2.82 16.02
N GLU A 178 -14.34 -1.94 16.23
CA GLU A 178 -14.89 -1.70 17.57
C GLU A 178 -15.32 -2.99 18.31
N GLN A 179 -15.98 -3.92 17.61
CA GLN A 179 -16.48 -5.18 18.16
C GLN A 179 -15.53 -6.37 17.97
N LEU A 180 -14.32 -6.12 17.44
CA LEU A 180 -13.31 -7.16 17.19
C LEU A 180 -11.95 -6.70 17.68
N GLN A 181 -11.40 -7.41 18.66
CA GLN A 181 -10.11 -7.05 19.24
C GLN A 181 -9.01 -6.91 18.16
N TRP A 182 -8.85 -7.92 17.30
CA TRP A 182 -7.98 -7.89 16.12
C TRP A 182 -8.20 -9.12 15.23
N CYS A 183 -7.90 -8.97 13.93
CA CYS A 183 -7.66 -10.05 12.98
C CYS A 183 -6.31 -9.80 12.30
N LYS A 184 -5.42 -10.78 12.34
CA LYS A 184 -4.07 -10.68 11.76
C LYS A 184 -4.00 -11.57 10.53
N ARG A 185 -3.44 -11.03 9.45
CA ARG A 185 -3.20 -11.74 8.20
C ARG A 185 -1.74 -11.60 7.81
N THR A 186 -1.12 -12.70 7.45
CA THR A 186 0.27 -12.76 7.00
C THR A 186 0.31 -13.17 5.54
N TYR A 187 1.18 -12.54 4.76
CA TYR A 187 1.27 -12.72 3.33
C TYR A 187 2.71 -12.93 2.88
N GLU A 188 2.87 -13.78 1.87
CA GLU A 188 4.12 -13.94 1.12
C GLU A 188 4.08 -13.07 -0.14
N ARG A 189 5.26 -12.57 -0.56
CA ARG A 189 5.38 -11.83 -1.80
C ARG A 189 5.22 -12.79 -2.99
N VAL A 190 4.52 -12.34 -4.02
CA VAL A 190 4.40 -13.06 -5.29
C VAL A 190 5.52 -12.58 -6.21
N GLU A 191 6.34 -13.51 -6.70
CA GLU A 191 7.41 -13.26 -7.69
C GLU A 191 6.88 -13.00 -9.11
#